data_AF-A0A847CG07-F1
#
_entry.id   AF-A0A847CG07-F1
#
_cell.length_a   1.000
_cell.length_b   1.000
_cell.length_c   1.000
_cell.angle_alpha   90.00
_cell.angle_beta   90.00
_cell.angle_gamma   90.00
#
_symmetry.space_group_name_H-M   'P 1'
#
loop_
_entity.id
_entity.type
_entity.pdbx_description
1 polymer ?
#
loop_
_entity_poly.entity_id
_entity_poly.type
_entity_poly.pdbx_seq_one_letter_code
_entity_poly.pdbx_strand_id
1 'polypeptide(L)'
;MKNCIDKRAHYNPLLKVKTIEDIKKSQKKIVAMVGDGINDAPALVSADIGIAVGNGSDIAIDSANIVILNNSLVGVVNSIKMSRKILINIKKNLFFAFFYNALGIPLAAGLFINLFGWKLNPMIAAAAMSLSSFCVVSNALMLNFMKVDKKNIFGEDIIMEKTFKTKGMMCEHCENHVKSAIMTINGVKSVSANHTNGIVKVNMEKNVDNDEIINAIKGEGYEVIL
;
A
#
# COMPACT_ATOMS: atom_id res chain seq x y z
N MET A 1 -8.40 -5.44 15.79
CA MET A 1 -7.82 -4.74 16.96
C MET A 1 -7.27 -5.67 18.06
N LYS A 2 -6.82 -6.91 17.73
CA LYS A 2 -6.44 -7.95 18.71
C LYS A 2 -5.00 -7.87 19.27
N ASN A 3 -4.16 -6.94 18.79
CA ASN A 3 -2.73 -6.85 19.17
C ASN A 3 -2.35 -5.52 19.86
N CYS A 4 -3.28 -4.85 20.53
CA CYS A 4 -2.97 -3.63 21.27
C CYS A 4 -2.42 -4.01 22.65
N ILE A 5 -1.13 -3.75 22.87
CA ILE A 5 -0.41 -4.15 24.10
C ILE A 5 -0.70 -3.18 25.26
N ASP A 6 -0.90 -1.89 24.96
CA ASP A 6 -1.17 -0.84 25.94
C ASP A 6 -2.10 0.22 25.32
N LYS A 7 -3.01 0.79 26.13
CA LYS A 7 -3.95 1.84 25.73
C LYS A 7 -3.92 2.96 26.75
N ARG A 8 -3.74 4.18 26.27
CA ARG A 8 -3.74 5.40 27.09
C ARG A 8 -4.66 6.43 26.45
N ALA A 9 -5.42 7.14 27.27
CA ALA A 9 -6.40 8.15 26.86
C ALA A 9 -6.22 9.44 27.66
N HIS A 10 -6.80 10.55 27.17
CA HIS A 10 -6.74 11.88 27.79
C HIS A 10 -5.33 12.48 27.90
N TYR A 11 -4.54 12.36 26.83
CA TYR A 11 -3.19 12.92 26.77
C TYR A 11 -3.20 14.30 26.11
N ASN A 12 -2.59 15.28 26.77
CA ASN A 12 -2.21 16.53 26.12
C ASN A 12 -0.98 16.30 25.22
N PRO A 13 -0.65 17.21 24.28
CA PRO A 13 0.48 17.03 23.35
C PRO A 13 1.82 16.76 24.07
N LEU A 14 2.07 17.42 25.20
CA LEU A 14 3.30 17.24 25.99
C LEU A 14 3.41 15.85 26.61
N LEU A 15 2.31 15.28 27.11
CA LEU A 15 2.30 13.92 27.66
C LEU A 15 2.55 12.87 26.58
N LYS A 16 2.12 13.12 25.33
CA LYS A 16 2.42 12.23 24.19
C LYS A 16 3.93 12.19 23.93
N VAL A 17 4.56 13.36 23.86
CA VAL A 17 6.03 13.49 23.70
C VAL A 17 6.76 12.77 24.82
N LYS A 18 6.40 13.05 26.08
CA LYS A 18 7.03 12.42 27.24
C LYS A 18 6.93 10.89 27.20
N THR A 19 5.79 10.36 26.79
CA THR A 19 5.60 8.90 26.64
C THR A 19 6.51 8.31 25.57
N ILE A 20 6.65 8.99 24.43
CA ILE A 20 7.55 8.55 23.36
C ILE A 20 8.99 8.51 23.88
N GLU A 21 9.43 9.56 24.56
CA GLU A 21 10.76 9.59 25.18
C GLU A 21 10.95 8.50 26.23
N ASP A 22 9.96 8.28 27.09
CA ASP A 22 10.00 7.25 28.12
C ASP A 22 10.10 5.85 27.49
N ILE A 23 9.35 5.57 26.40
CA ILE A 23 9.45 4.30 25.66
C ILE A 23 10.83 4.15 25.03
N LYS A 24 11.35 5.21 24.39
CA LYS A 24 12.69 5.21 23.78
C LYS A 24 13.78 4.91 24.82
N LYS A 25 13.73 5.57 25.98
CA LYS A 25 14.71 5.43 27.07
C LYS A 25 14.59 4.07 27.78
N SER A 26 13.38 3.67 28.16
CA SER A 26 13.14 2.46 28.96
C SER A 26 13.29 1.17 28.14
N GLN A 27 12.80 1.14 26.91
CA GLN A 27 12.77 -0.08 26.10
C GLN A 27 13.91 -0.14 25.07
N LYS A 28 14.66 0.95 24.86
CA LYS A 28 15.70 1.07 23.80
C LYS A 28 15.21 0.61 22.43
N LYS A 29 13.94 0.87 22.12
CA LYS A 29 13.30 0.54 20.84
C LYS A 29 13.19 1.79 19.98
N ILE A 30 13.22 1.58 18.66
CA ILE A 30 12.84 2.60 17.69
C ILE A 30 11.32 2.76 17.75
N VAL A 31 10.86 3.99 17.96
CA VAL A 31 9.45 4.34 18.09
C VAL A 31 8.99 5.07 16.83
N ALA A 32 7.98 4.50 16.16
CA ALA A 32 7.26 5.19 15.10
C ALA A 32 5.94 5.73 15.64
N MET A 33 5.67 7.02 15.45
CA MET A 33 4.42 7.68 15.82
C MET A 33 3.58 7.90 14.57
N VAL A 34 2.28 7.61 14.66
CA VAL A 34 1.32 7.82 13.57
C VAL A 34 0.26 8.80 14.04
N GLY A 35 0.00 9.85 13.27
CA GLY A 35 -0.99 10.88 13.60
C GLY A 35 -1.48 11.64 12.37
N ASP A 36 -2.49 12.47 12.55
CA ASP A 36 -3.14 13.25 11.49
C ASP A 36 -3.35 14.73 11.89
N GLY A 37 -3.35 15.04 13.19
CA GLY A 37 -3.71 16.35 13.70
C GLY A 37 -2.55 17.25 14.14
N ILE A 38 -2.89 18.53 14.33
CA ILE A 38 -2.02 19.58 14.87
C ILE A 38 -1.44 19.19 16.24
N ASN A 39 -2.26 18.54 17.07
CA ASN A 39 -1.88 18.10 18.42
C ASN A 39 -0.89 16.93 18.43
N ASP A 40 -0.73 16.24 17.29
CA ASP A 40 0.23 15.14 17.14
C ASP A 40 1.57 15.60 16.57
N ALA A 41 1.66 16.82 16.02
CA ALA A 41 2.89 17.35 15.43
C ALA A 41 4.10 17.28 16.38
N PRO A 42 4.03 17.71 17.66
CA PRO A 42 5.16 17.57 18.58
C PRO A 42 5.56 16.10 18.83
N ALA A 43 4.56 15.20 18.86
CA ALA A 43 4.78 13.77 19.07
C ALA A 43 5.39 13.10 17.83
N LEU A 44 5.01 13.53 16.63
CA LEU A 44 5.58 13.08 15.35
C LEU A 44 7.07 13.42 15.26
N VAL A 45 7.46 14.64 15.67
CA VAL A 45 8.87 15.09 15.68
C VAL A 45 9.71 14.38 16.75
N SER A 46 9.13 14.10 17.92
CA SER A 46 9.84 13.43 19.03
C SER A 46 10.13 11.94 18.76
N ALA A 47 9.28 11.31 17.95
CA ALA A 47 9.45 9.92 17.54
C ALA A 47 10.71 9.75 16.67
N ASP A 48 11.21 8.51 16.59
CA ASP A 48 12.31 8.21 15.66
C ASP A 48 11.84 8.26 14.21
N ILE A 49 10.57 7.95 13.98
CA ILE A 49 9.90 8.03 12.69
C ILE A 49 8.48 8.60 12.90
N GLY A 50 8.25 9.83 12.44
CA GLY A 50 6.92 10.42 12.38
C GLY A 50 6.21 10.04 11.08
N ILE A 51 4.96 9.56 11.16
CA ILE A 51 4.14 9.17 10.02
C ILE A 51 2.81 9.93 10.06
N ALA A 52 2.58 10.78 9.07
CA ALA A 52 1.30 11.45 8.86
C ALA A 52 0.38 10.60 7.97
N VAL A 53 -0.91 10.54 8.27
CA VAL A 53 -1.90 9.79 7.47
C VAL A 53 -2.99 10.69 6.93
N GLY A 54 -3.32 10.52 5.65
CA GLY A 54 -4.46 11.12 5.00
C GLY A 54 -4.30 12.61 4.71
N ASN A 55 -5.44 13.32 4.78
CA ASN A 55 -5.51 14.78 4.69
C ASN A 55 -5.21 15.42 6.06
N GLY A 56 -4.13 14.97 6.70
CA GLY A 56 -3.69 15.52 7.98
C GLY A 56 -3.44 17.03 7.87
N SER A 57 -3.50 17.74 8.99
CA SER A 57 -3.23 19.18 8.99
C SER A 57 -1.84 19.49 8.42
N ASP A 58 -1.66 20.63 7.76
CA ASP A 58 -0.38 21.02 7.13
C ASP A 58 0.81 20.90 8.09
N ILE A 59 0.60 21.26 9.36
CA ILE A 59 1.62 21.14 10.40
C ILE A 59 2.01 19.68 10.70
N ALA A 60 1.08 18.73 10.60
CA ALA A 60 1.35 17.31 10.79
C ALA A 60 2.12 16.73 9.60
N ILE A 61 1.82 17.19 8.39
CA ILE A 61 2.54 16.84 7.16
C ILE A 61 3.99 17.33 7.25
N ASP A 62 4.21 18.59 7.63
CA ASP A 62 5.55 19.18 7.77
C ASP A 62 6.36 18.55 8.91
N SER A 63 5.69 18.10 9.97
CA SER A 63 6.31 17.46 11.13
C SER A 63 6.66 15.97 10.93
N ALA A 64 6.17 15.33 9.86
CA ALA A 64 6.33 13.90 9.65
C ALA A 64 7.46 13.55 8.66
N ASN A 65 8.11 12.41 8.85
CA ASN A 65 9.11 11.88 7.90
C ASN A 65 8.47 11.12 6.72
N ILE A 66 7.27 10.58 6.93
CA ILE A 66 6.53 9.81 5.93
C ILE A 66 5.10 10.34 5.91
N VAL A 67 4.60 10.68 4.72
CA VAL A 67 3.23 11.14 4.52
C VAL A 67 2.49 10.11 3.68
N ILE A 68 1.43 9.55 4.23
CA ILE A 68 0.57 8.59 3.54
C ILE A 68 -0.61 9.37 2.97
N LEU A 69 -0.65 9.50 1.65
CA LEU A 69 -1.66 10.31 0.97
C LEU A 69 -3.08 9.75 1.05
N ASN A 70 -3.23 8.44 1.26
CA ASN A 70 -4.54 7.81 1.40
C ASN A 70 -4.96 7.70 2.88
N ASN A 71 -6.27 7.68 3.16
CA ASN A 71 -6.81 7.48 4.52
C ASN A 71 -6.65 6.03 5.04
N SER A 72 -5.67 5.27 4.55
CA SER A 72 -5.50 3.86 4.87
C SER A 72 -4.25 3.60 5.69
N LEU A 73 -4.44 3.02 6.89
CA LEU A 73 -3.34 2.54 7.74
C LEU A 73 -2.55 1.40 7.10
N VAL A 74 -3.04 0.80 6.00
CA VAL A 74 -2.29 -0.17 5.19
C VAL A 74 -1.01 0.47 4.64
N GLY A 75 -1.06 1.78 4.34
CA GLY A 75 0.11 2.56 3.93
C GLY A 75 1.26 2.46 4.93
N VAL A 76 0.97 2.52 6.24
CA VAL A 76 1.98 2.44 7.30
C VAL A 76 2.71 1.10 7.26
N VAL A 77 1.95 0.02 7.18
CA VAL A 77 2.49 -1.35 7.12
C VAL A 77 3.33 -1.53 5.85
N ASN A 78 2.84 -1.02 4.73
CA ASN A 78 3.51 -1.11 3.45
C ASN A 78 4.82 -0.33 3.43
N SER A 79 4.87 0.87 4.01
CA SER A 79 6.10 1.66 4.17
C SER A 79 7.17 0.90 4.95
N ILE A 80 6.79 0.25 6.06
CA ILE A 80 7.71 -0.57 6.87
C ILE A 80 8.20 -1.79 6.07
N LYS A 81 7.30 -2.51 5.39
CA LYS A 81 7.66 -3.66 4.55
C LYS A 81 8.62 -3.23 3.43
N MET A 82 8.35 -2.10 2.79
CA MET A 82 9.16 -1.55 1.70
C MET A 82 10.57 -1.20 2.18
N SER A 83 10.67 -0.46 3.29
CA SER A 83 11.94 -0.10 3.92
C SER A 83 12.82 -1.32 4.21
N ARG A 84 12.25 -2.40 4.76
CA ARG A 84 13.00 -3.64 5.03
C ARG A 84 13.57 -4.26 3.75
N LYS A 85 12.81 -4.28 2.66
CA LYS A 85 13.27 -4.83 1.38
C LYS A 85 14.37 -3.96 0.74
N ILE A 86 14.23 -2.64 0.83
CA ILE A 86 15.27 -1.69 0.39
C ILE A 86 16.58 -1.97 1.15
N LEU A 87 16.52 -2.14 2.48
CA LEU A 87 17.72 -2.44 3.27
C LEU A 87 18.38 -3.78 2.90
N ILE A 88 17.59 -4.80 2.59
CA ILE A 88 18.13 -6.08 2.08
C ILE A 88 18.87 -5.86 0.76
N ASN A 89 18.32 -5.04 -0.13
CA ASN A 89 18.95 -4.75 -1.41
C ASN A 89 20.24 -3.94 -1.26
N ILE A 90 20.24 -2.92 -0.38
CA ILE A 90 21.44 -2.15 -0.04
C ILE A 90 22.53 -3.07 0.50
N LYS A 91 22.19 -3.98 1.43
CA LYS A 91 23.15 -4.94 1.98
C LYS A 91 23.76 -5.85 0.90
N LYS A 92 22.96 -6.31 -0.07
CA LYS A 92 23.46 -7.10 -1.22
C LYS A 92 24.43 -6.27 -2.07
N ASN A 93 24.05 -5.04 -2.44
CA ASN A 93 24.91 -4.16 -3.22
C ASN A 93 26.24 -3.88 -2.50
N LEU A 94 26.19 -3.61 -1.20
CA LEU A 94 27.37 -3.36 -0.38
C LEU A 94 28.25 -4.61 -0.24
N PHE A 95 27.64 -5.79 -0.09
CA PHE A 95 28.36 -7.06 -0.07
C PHE A 95 29.16 -7.27 -1.36
N PHE A 96 28.54 -7.08 -2.53
CA PHE A 96 29.25 -7.20 -3.80
C PHE A 96 30.36 -6.16 -3.92
N ALA A 97 30.12 -4.91 -3.56
CA ALA A 97 31.13 -3.86 -3.59
C ALA A 97 32.37 -4.22 -2.74
N PHE A 98 32.17 -4.68 -1.51
CA PHE A 98 33.28 -5.12 -0.67
C PHE A 98 33.94 -6.39 -1.18
N PHE A 99 33.19 -7.34 -1.73
CA PHE A 99 33.74 -8.59 -2.28
C PHE A 99 34.72 -8.31 -3.42
N TYR A 100 34.35 -7.48 -4.39
CA TYR A 100 35.25 -7.11 -5.50
C TYR A 100 36.49 -6.36 -5.02
N ASN A 101 36.34 -5.43 -4.07
CA ASN A 101 37.47 -4.67 -3.52
C ASN A 101 38.40 -5.57 -2.69
N ALA A 102 37.85 -6.48 -1.89
CA ALA A 102 38.61 -7.42 -1.07
C ALA A 102 39.43 -8.41 -1.93
N LEU A 103 38.95 -8.78 -3.12
CA LEU A 103 39.72 -9.59 -4.08
C LEU A 103 40.69 -8.75 -4.92
N GLY A 104 40.27 -7.55 -5.32
CA GLY A 104 41.05 -6.65 -6.17
C GLY A 104 42.33 -6.14 -5.50
N ILE A 105 42.27 -5.82 -4.20
CA ILE A 105 43.43 -5.27 -3.46
C ILE A 105 44.60 -6.29 -3.39
N PRO A 106 44.40 -7.55 -2.94
CA PRO A 106 45.47 -8.56 -2.95
C PRO A 106 45.98 -8.90 -4.35
N LEU A 107 45.10 -8.88 -5.36
CA LEU A 107 45.48 -9.10 -6.75
C LEU A 107 46.36 -7.98 -7.29
N ALA A 108 46.04 -6.71 -6.96
CA ALA A 108 46.85 -5.55 -7.33
C ALA A 108 48.17 -5.47 -6.54
N ALA A 109 48.16 -5.91 -5.28
CA ALA A 109 49.35 -6.00 -4.43
C ALA A 109 50.34 -7.11 -4.85
N GLY A 110 50.01 -7.89 -5.90
CA GLY A 110 50.92 -8.87 -6.48
C GLY A 110 50.94 -10.23 -5.77
N LEU A 111 50.00 -10.48 -4.85
CA LEU A 111 49.95 -11.69 -4.02
C LEU A 111 49.75 -12.96 -4.86
N PHE A 112 49.09 -12.85 -6.01
CA PHE A 112 48.84 -13.96 -6.94
C PHE A 112 49.87 -14.09 -8.08
N ILE A 113 50.86 -13.21 -8.15
CA ILE A 113 51.89 -13.24 -9.22
C ILE A 113 52.77 -14.50 -9.06
N ASN A 114 53.15 -14.85 -7.82
CA ASN A 114 54.00 -16.02 -7.54
C ASN A 114 53.26 -17.37 -7.66
N LEU A 115 51.93 -17.41 -7.57
CA LEU A 115 51.14 -18.65 -7.66
C LEU A 115 50.57 -18.91 -9.05
N PHE A 116 50.11 -17.88 -9.78
CA PHE A 116 49.38 -18.04 -11.04
C PHE A 116 49.93 -17.20 -12.20
N GLY A 117 50.94 -16.34 -11.97
CA GLY A 117 51.48 -15.43 -13.00
C GLY A 117 50.48 -14.37 -13.47
N TRP A 118 49.35 -14.21 -12.78
CA TRP A 118 48.29 -13.28 -13.14
C TRP A 118 48.72 -11.84 -12.84
N LYS A 119 48.92 -11.07 -13.91
CA LYS A 119 49.09 -9.62 -13.87
C LYS A 119 47.73 -8.97 -14.15
N LEU A 120 47.30 -8.09 -13.25
CA LEU A 120 46.10 -7.29 -13.45
C LEU A 120 46.33 -6.31 -14.59
N ASN A 121 45.62 -6.48 -15.70
CA ASN A 121 45.58 -5.47 -16.76
C ASN A 121 44.63 -4.34 -16.31
N PRO A 122 45.10 -3.07 -16.22
CA PRO A 122 44.27 -1.93 -15.84
C PRO A 122 42.99 -1.79 -16.68
N MET A 123 43.01 -2.24 -17.94
CA MET A 123 41.85 -2.22 -18.82
C MET A 123 40.73 -3.17 -18.34
N ILE A 124 41.09 -4.34 -17.84
CA ILE A 124 40.13 -5.32 -17.29
C ILE A 124 39.56 -4.80 -15.97
N ALA A 125 40.40 -4.16 -15.13
CA ALA A 125 39.94 -3.52 -13.90
C ALA A 125 38.93 -2.39 -14.18
N ALA A 126 39.21 -1.54 -15.16
CA ALA A 126 38.29 -0.46 -15.57
C ALA A 126 36.96 -1.00 -16.15
N ALA A 127 37.03 -2.07 -16.95
CA ALA A 127 35.85 -2.75 -17.46
C ALA A 127 35.00 -3.37 -16.33
N ALA A 128 35.64 -4.05 -15.37
CA ALA A 128 34.96 -4.63 -14.21
C ALA A 128 34.31 -3.56 -13.32
N MET A 129 34.96 -2.41 -13.13
CA MET A 129 34.41 -1.28 -12.37
C MET A 129 33.15 -0.71 -13.03
N SER A 130 33.16 -0.58 -14.36
CA SER A 130 32.01 -0.13 -15.15
C SER A 130 30.86 -1.14 -15.10
N LEU A 131 31.17 -2.44 -15.25
CA LEU A 131 30.17 -3.52 -15.22
C LEU A 131 29.52 -3.66 -13.83
N SER A 132 30.29 -3.47 -12.75
CA SER A 132 29.77 -3.50 -11.38
C SER A 132 28.68 -2.44 -11.16
N SER A 133 28.89 -1.22 -11.67
CA SER A 133 27.89 -0.14 -11.60
C SER A 133 26.59 -0.54 -12.31
N PHE A 134 26.70 -1.16 -13.48
CA PHE A 134 25.55 -1.66 -14.24
C PHE A 134 24.78 -2.75 -13.48
N CYS A 135 25.49 -3.72 -12.88
CA CYS A 135 24.87 -4.77 -12.08
C CYS A 135 24.18 -4.23 -10.82
N VAL A 136 24.81 -3.28 -10.12
CA VAL A 136 24.25 -2.65 -8.91
C VAL A 136 22.98 -1.86 -9.24
N VAL A 137 22.99 -1.08 -10.32
CA VAL A 137 21.81 -0.32 -10.78
C VAL A 137 20.70 -1.26 -11.25
N SER A 138 21.03 -2.33 -11.98
CA SER A 138 20.06 -3.34 -12.41
C SER A 138 19.41 -4.06 -11.23
N ASN A 139 20.20 -4.42 -10.21
CA ASN A 139 19.69 -5.03 -8.98
C ASN A 139 18.84 -4.04 -8.16
N ALA A 140 19.17 -2.75 -8.17
CA ALA A 140 18.32 -1.71 -7.58
C ALA A 140 16.98 -1.58 -8.31
N LEU A 141 16.98 -1.64 -9.65
CA LEU A 141 15.76 -1.56 -10.46
C LEU A 141 14.81 -2.75 -10.23
N MET A 142 15.33 -3.91 -9.82
CA MET A 142 14.51 -5.06 -9.42
C MET A 142 13.53 -4.75 -8.27
N LEU A 143 13.80 -3.73 -7.45
CA LEU A 143 12.88 -3.25 -6.42
C LEU A 143 11.59 -2.65 -7.01
N ASN A 144 11.62 -2.15 -8.26
CA ASN A 144 10.44 -1.58 -8.93
C ASN A 144 9.37 -2.64 -9.23
N PHE A 145 9.78 -3.89 -9.42
CA PHE A 145 8.85 -5.01 -9.66
C PHE A 145 8.24 -5.57 -8.38
N MET A 146 8.55 -4.98 -7.22
CA MET A 146 7.95 -5.42 -5.97
C MET A 146 6.48 -5.02 -5.90
N LYS A 147 5.61 -6.02 -5.95
CA LYS A 147 4.21 -5.85 -5.58
C LYS A 147 4.13 -5.56 -4.08
N VAL A 148 3.75 -4.33 -3.75
CA VAL A 148 3.33 -3.96 -2.40
C VAL A 148 1.90 -4.47 -2.21
N ASP A 149 1.66 -5.23 -1.13
CA ASP A 149 0.34 -5.78 -0.80
C ASP A 149 -0.71 -4.66 -0.78
N LYS A 150 -1.61 -4.64 -1.78
CA LYS A 150 -2.91 -3.96 -1.67
C LYS A 150 -3.86 -4.87 -0.86
N LYS A 151 -3.45 -5.31 0.33
CA LYS A 151 -4.40 -6.01 1.20
C LYS A 151 -5.44 -4.99 1.65
N ASN A 152 -6.66 -5.13 1.17
CA ASN A 152 -7.86 -4.50 1.72
C ASN A 152 -8.03 -5.07 3.15
N ILE A 153 -7.38 -4.43 4.13
CA ILE A 153 -7.42 -4.83 5.55
C ILE A 153 -8.69 -4.32 6.25
N PHE A 154 -9.40 -3.38 5.62
CA PHE A 154 -10.82 -3.22 5.88
C PHE A 154 -11.53 -4.12 4.88
N GLY A 155 -12.47 -4.94 5.36
CA GLY A 155 -13.42 -5.59 4.48
C GLY A 155 -14.04 -4.48 3.64
N GLU A 156 -13.60 -4.38 2.39
CA GLU A 156 -14.51 -3.89 1.37
C GLU A 156 -15.68 -4.85 1.48
N ASP A 157 -16.83 -4.33 1.92
CA ASP A 157 -18.07 -4.77 1.29
C ASP A 157 -17.73 -4.80 -0.20
N ILE A 158 -17.57 -5.99 -0.76
CA ILE A 158 -17.32 -6.14 -2.18
C ILE A 158 -18.61 -5.62 -2.80
N ILE A 159 -18.64 -4.32 -3.11
CA ILE A 159 -19.73 -3.73 -3.85
C ILE A 159 -19.60 -4.31 -5.25
N MET A 160 -20.25 -5.47 -5.43
CA MET A 160 -20.35 -6.09 -6.72
C MET A 160 -21.34 -5.25 -7.52
N GLU A 161 -20.81 -4.43 -8.42
CA GLU A 161 -21.61 -3.72 -9.42
C GLU A 161 -21.92 -4.70 -10.56
N LYS A 162 -23.13 -5.24 -10.59
CA LYS A 162 -23.64 -5.98 -11.76
C LYS A 162 -24.50 -5.04 -12.60
N THR A 163 -24.21 -5.01 -13.89
CA THR A 163 -24.95 -4.21 -14.86
C THR A 163 -25.83 -5.12 -15.70
N PHE A 164 -27.12 -4.86 -15.73
CA PHE A 164 -28.09 -5.58 -16.56
C PHE A 164 -28.67 -4.64 -17.60
N LYS A 165 -28.83 -5.11 -18.85
CA LYS A 165 -29.60 -4.39 -19.87
C LYS A 165 -31.03 -4.88 -19.84
N THR A 166 -31.97 -3.96 -19.82
CA THR A 166 -33.40 -4.25 -19.67
C THR A 166 -34.20 -3.46 -20.71
N LYS A 167 -35.11 -4.14 -21.40
CA LYS A 167 -36.05 -3.51 -22.34
C LYS A 167 -37.39 -3.24 -21.64
N GLY A 168 -38.04 -2.12 -21.99
CA GLY A 168 -39.41 -1.78 -21.57
C GLY A 168 -39.55 -0.57 -20.65
N MET A 169 -38.46 0.03 -20.16
CA MET A 169 -38.53 1.28 -19.39
C MET A 169 -38.66 2.48 -20.34
N MET A 170 -39.81 3.16 -20.33
CA MET A 170 -40.07 4.30 -21.23
C MET A 170 -40.10 5.67 -20.51
N CYS A 171 -40.09 5.69 -19.17
CA CYS A 171 -40.12 6.94 -18.39
C CYS A 171 -39.51 6.77 -16.99
N GLU A 172 -39.34 7.89 -16.29
CA GLU A 172 -38.80 7.97 -14.92
C GLU A 172 -39.63 7.17 -13.89
N HIS A 173 -40.94 7.02 -14.11
CA HIS A 173 -41.79 6.16 -13.26
C HIS A 173 -41.45 4.67 -13.41
N CYS A 174 -41.09 4.20 -14.61
CA CYS A 174 -40.65 2.82 -14.83
C CYS A 174 -39.33 2.53 -14.11
N GLU A 175 -38.40 3.50 -14.09
CA GLU A 175 -37.12 3.35 -13.38
C GLU A 175 -37.31 3.18 -11.88
N ASN A 176 -38.18 4.02 -11.29
CA ASN A 176 -38.43 4.00 -9.86
C ASN A 176 -39.16 2.71 -9.43
N HIS A 177 -39.98 2.14 -10.31
CA HIS A 177 -40.62 0.84 -10.09
C HIS A 177 -39.58 -0.30 -10.05
N VAL A 178 -38.72 -0.37 -11.06
CA VAL A 178 -37.64 -1.37 -11.15
C VAL A 178 -36.64 -1.21 -9.99
N LYS A 179 -36.32 0.04 -9.62
CA LYS A 179 -35.47 0.35 -8.46
C LYS A 179 -36.06 -0.19 -7.17
N SER A 180 -37.36 -0.01 -6.96
CA SER A 180 -38.06 -0.45 -5.74
C SER A 180 -38.16 -1.98 -5.64
N ALA A 181 -38.41 -2.67 -6.76
CA ALA A 181 -38.43 -4.13 -6.82
C ALA A 181 -37.07 -4.75 -6.44
N ILE A 182 -35.98 -4.23 -6.99
CA ILE A 182 -34.63 -4.77 -6.75
C ILE A 182 -34.11 -4.39 -5.35
N MET A 183 -34.53 -3.25 -4.78
CA MET A 183 -34.21 -2.89 -3.38
C MET A 183 -34.86 -3.82 -2.34
N THR A 184 -35.93 -4.55 -2.69
CA THR A 184 -36.60 -5.48 -1.78
C THR A 184 -35.80 -6.78 -1.59
N ILE A 185 -34.78 -7.03 -2.41
CA ILE A 185 -33.95 -8.23 -2.34
C ILE A 185 -32.90 -8.10 -1.22
N ASN A 186 -32.89 -9.08 -0.30
CA ASN A 186 -31.96 -9.13 0.82
C ASN A 186 -30.51 -9.25 0.35
N GLY A 187 -29.76 -8.15 0.41
CA GLY A 187 -28.34 -8.10 0.03
C GLY A 187 -27.98 -7.01 -0.98
N VAL A 188 -28.97 -6.23 -1.46
CA VAL A 188 -28.77 -5.09 -2.36
C VAL A 188 -28.71 -3.78 -1.56
N LYS A 189 -27.65 -2.98 -1.73
CA LYS A 189 -27.45 -1.70 -1.01
C LYS A 189 -27.97 -0.49 -1.79
N SER A 190 -27.80 -0.52 -3.12
CA SER A 190 -28.30 0.57 -3.98
C SER A 190 -28.53 0.10 -5.40
N VAL A 191 -29.60 0.57 -6.02
CA VAL A 191 -29.95 0.28 -7.41
C VAL A 191 -30.08 1.59 -8.17
N SER A 192 -29.43 1.67 -9.33
CA SER A 192 -29.54 2.80 -10.25
C SER A 192 -30.06 2.28 -11.59
N ALA A 193 -31.31 2.59 -11.92
CA ALA A 193 -31.93 2.27 -13.21
C ALA A 193 -31.92 3.53 -14.10
N ASN A 194 -31.64 3.36 -15.39
CA ASN A 194 -31.63 4.42 -16.39
C ASN A 194 -32.50 4.02 -17.61
N HIS A 195 -33.60 4.74 -17.86
CA HIS A 195 -34.60 4.54 -18.92
C HIS A 195 -34.12 5.02 -20.28
N THR A 196 -33.23 6.02 -20.32
CA THR A 196 -32.64 6.53 -21.57
C THR A 196 -31.73 5.49 -22.21
N ASN A 197 -31.00 4.73 -21.40
CA ASN A 197 -30.02 3.74 -21.87
C ASN A 197 -30.46 2.28 -21.66
N GLY A 198 -31.57 2.04 -20.95
CA GLY A 198 -32.05 0.70 -20.61
C GLY A 198 -31.08 -0.09 -19.73
N ILE A 199 -30.35 0.59 -18.83
CA ILE A 199 -29.31 -0.01 -17.98
C ILE A 199 -29.74 0.03 -16.52
N VAL A 200 -29.66 -1.11 -15.85
CA VAL A 200 -29.86 -1.24 -14.40
C VAL A 200 -28.55 -1.67 -13.75
N LYS A 201 -28.01 -0.80 -12.90
CA LYS A 201 -26.83 -1.06 -12.07
C LYS A 201 -27.27 -1.45 -10.67
N VAL A 202 -26.89 -2.65 -10.25
CA VAL A 202 -27.23 -3.19 -8.93
C VAL A 202 -25.95 -3.31 -8.12
N ASN A 203 -25.90 -2.61 -6.98
CA ASN A 203 -24.81 -2.69 -6.02
C ASN A 203 -25.21 -3.60 -4.86
N MET A 204 -24.47 -4.68 -4.67
CA MET A 204 -24.77 -5.71 -3.66
C MET A 204 -23.68 -5.82 -2.59
N GLU A 205 -24.08 -6.13 -1.36
CA GLU A 205 -23.18 -6.43 -0.22
C GLU A 205 -23.00 -7.94 0.04
N LYS A 206 -23.92 -8.78 -0.48
CA LYS A 206 -23.83 -10.25 -0.43
C LYS A 206 -23.92 -10.83 -1.83
N ASN A 207 -23.32 -12.01 -2.04
CA ASN A 207 -23.41 -12.72 -3.32
C ASN A 207 -24.85 -13.24 -3.52
N VAL A 208 -25.70 -12.40 -4.12
CA VAL A 208 -27.03 -12.77 -4.58
C VAL A 208 -26.89 -13.45 -5.94
N ASP A 209 -27.58 -14.58 -6.08
CA ASP A 209 -27.58 -15.36 -7.31
C ASP A 209 -28.24 -14.56 -8.45
N ASN A 210 -27.70 -14.69 -9.66
CA ASN A 210 -28.16 -13.90 -10.82
C ASN A 210 -29.63 -14.17 -11.15
N ASP A 211 -30.09 -15.38 -10.86
CA ASP A 211 -31.44 -15.84 -11.19
C ASP A 211 -32.52 -15.17 -10.33
N GLU A 212 -32.22 -14.80 -9.07
CA GLU A 212 -33.17 -14.05 -8.23
C GLU A 212 -33.40 -12.62 -8.74
N ILE A 213 -32.35 -11.98 -9.25
CA ILE A 213 -32.42 -10.61 -9.81
C ILE A 213 -33.16 -10.64 -11.16
N ILE A 214 -32.90 -11.64 -11.99
CA ILE A 214 -33.60 -11.82 -13.27
C ILE A 214 -35.09 -12.11 -13.04
N ASN A 215 -35.42 -12.93 -12.03
CA ASN A 215 -36.82 -13.24 -11.69
C ASN A 215 -37.56 -12.03 -11.11
N ALA A 216 -36.90 -11.19 -10.32
CA ALA A 216 -37.50 -9.94 -9.84
C ALA A 216 -37.78 -8.97 -11.00
N ILE A 217 -36.88 -8.85 -11.98
CA ILE A 217 -37.08 -7.98 -13.14
C ILE A 217 -38.19 -8.52 -14.06
N LYS A 218 -38.26 -9.85 -14.26
CA LYS A 218 -39.32 -10.49 -15.05
C LYS A 218 -40.68 -10.49 -14.37
N GLY A 219 -40.72 -10.58 -13.03
CA GLY A 219 -41.95 -10.50 -12.24
C GLY A 219 -42.67 -9.15 -12.38
N GLU A 220 -41.92 -8.09 -12.66
CA GLU A 220 -42.44 -6.74 -12.92
C GLU A 220 -42.72 -6.47 -14.41
N GLY A 221 -42.60 -7.47 -15.28
CA GLY A 221 -42.94 -7.37 -16.70
C GLY A 221 -41.83 -6.85 -17.62
N TYR A 222 -40.56 -6.80 -17.18
CA TYR A 222 -39.44 -6.31 -17.98
C TYR A 222 -38.53 -7.45 -18.47
N GLU A 223 -38.06 -7.36 -19.71
CA GLU A 223 -37.13 -8.34 -20.30
C GLU A 223 -35.68 -7.96 -20.01
N VAL A 224 -34.93 -8.88 -19.39
CA VAL A 224 -33.48 -8.76 -19.17
C VAL A 224 -32.73 -9.40 -20.35
N ILE A 225 -31.82 -8.63 -20.95
CA ILE A 225 -30.84 -9.11 -21.93
C ILE A 225 -29.49 -9.12 -21.23
N LEU A 226 -28.88 -10.30 -21.11
CA LEU A 226 -27.53 -10.48 -20.56
C LEU A 226 -26.46 -9.91 -21.50
#